data_AF-A0A4Y2C5K4-F1
#
_entry.id   AF-A0A4Y2C5K4-F1
#
_cell.length_a   1.000
_cell.length_b   1.000
_cell.length_c   1.000
_cell.angle_alpha   90.00
_cell.angle_beta   90.00
_cell.angle_gamma   90.00
#
_symmetry.space_group_name_H-M   'P 1'
#
loop_
_entity.id
_entity.type
_entity.pdbx_description
1 polymer ?
#
loop_
_entity_poly.entity_id
_entity_poly.type
_entity_poly.pdbx_seq_one_letter_code
_entity_poly.pdbx_strand_id
1 'polypeptide(L)'
;MALNQHWMEKRCHPPNRKSCRTPAQWSICLLHFNELPFRHIFQHIDGQTAGPKSFIGPIGKQLTCCEKLPVVDYEPIDCSIPDIDRNLLSKDQQYLLDISEAITLGNCPEDLANRDPGPLFHSRWLTAAKRVLRLYISSSDPSGNLK
;
A
#
# COMPACT_ATOMS: atom_id res chain seq x y z
N MET A 1 6.89 -14.58 13.12
CA MET A 1 7.24 -13.35 13.90
C MET A 1 8.74 -13.16 14.14
N ALA A 2 9.52 -14.21 14.47
CA ALA A 2 10.97 -14.07 14.76
C ALA A 2 11.85 -13.59 13.57
N LEU A 3 11.50 -13.96 12.33
CA LEU A 3 12.24 -13.57 11.12
C LEU A 3 12.23 -12.05 10.88
N ASN A 4 11.10 -11.38 11.16
CA ASN A 4 10.99 -9.93 11.02
C ASN A 4 11.76 -9.19 12.12
N GLN A 5 11.83 -9.75 13.33
CA GLN A 5 12.52 -9.11 14.46
C GLN A 5 14.04 -9.08 14.26
N HIS A 6 14.63 -10.20 13.84
CA HIS A 6 16.07 -10.29 13.55
C HIS A 6 16.49 -9.42 12.34
N TRP A 7 15.65 -9.33 11.30
CA TRP A 7 15.90 -8.46 10.14
C TRP A 7 15.82 -6.97 10.49
N MET A 8 14.87 -6.60 11.35
CA MET A 8 14.68 -5.23 11.79
C MET A 8 15.78 -4.76 12.74
N GLU A 9 16.31 -5.62 13.62
CA GLU A 9 17.46 -5.31 14.47
C GLU A 9 18.69 -4.92 13.62
N LYS A 10 19.00 -5.64 12.55
CA LYS A 10 20.16 -5.36 11.69
C LYS A 10 20.06 -4.04 10.91
N ARG A 11 18.86 -3.55 10.58
CA ARG A 11 18.67 -2.29 9.84
C ARG A 11 18.35 -1.08 10.73
N CYS A 12 17.66 -1.28 11.86
CA CYS A 12 17.35 -0.20 12.81
C CYS A 12 18.50 0.09 13.80
N HIS A 13 19.47 -0.82 13.94
CA HIS A 13 20.66 -0.64 14.77
C HIS A 13 21.98 -0.67 13.96
N PRO A 14 22.24 0.29 13.04
CA PRO A 14 23.61 0.50 12.58
C PRO A 14 24.47 1.03 13.76
N PRO A 15 25.79 0.72 13.80
CA PRO A 15 26.64 0.96 14.98
C PRO A 15 26.77 2.43 15.43
N ASN A 16 26.19 3.39 14.71
CA ASN A 16 26.28 4.82 14.96
C ASN A 16 24.93 5.58 15.08
N ARG A 17 23.78 4.90 15.26
CA ARG A 17 22.50 5.59 15.57
C ARG A 17 21.93 5.20 16.92
N LYS A 18 21.30 6.18 17.59
CA LYS A 18 20.56 6.01 18.84
C LYS A 18 19.54 4.87 18.67
N SER A 19 19.71 3.79 19.43
CA SER A 19 18.81 2.63 19.43
C SER A 19 17.36 3.07 19.59
N CYS A 20 16.44 2.54 18.79
CA CYS A 20 14.99 2.71 19.01
C CYS A 20 14.63 1.96 20.29
N ARG A 21 14.50 2.65 21.43
CA ARG A 21 14.33 2.00 22.75
C ARG A 21 12.88 1.83 23.17
N THR A 22 11.92 2.43 22.47
CA THR A 22 10.50 2.41 22.87
C THR A 22 9.62 1.72 21.85
N PRO A 23 8.58 0.96 22.28
CA PRO A 23 7.65 0.28 21.37
C PRO A 23 7.01 1.21 20.32
N ALA A 24 6.74 2.47 20.68
CA ALA A 24 6.19 3.46 19.75
C ALA A 24 7.18 3.86 18.64
N GLN A 25 8.47 4.00 18.95
CA GLN A 25 9.50 4.27 17.95
C GLN A 25 9.63 3.10 16.96
N TRP A 26 9.52 1.86 17.43
CA TRP A 26 9.54 0.69 16.56
C TRP A 26 8.40 0.70 15.54
N SER A 27 7.16 0.98 15.97
CA SER A 27 6.02 1.06 15.06
C SER A 27 6.20 2.15 13.98
N ILE A 28 6.75 3.31 14.36
CA ILE A 28 7.05 4.40 13.42
C ILE A 28 8.16 3.99 12.44
N CYS A 29 9.24 3.38 12.92
CA CYS A 29 10.33 2.89 12.09
C CYS A 29 9.88 1.80 11.11
N LEU A 30 9.00 0.89 11.54
CA LEU A 30 8.41 -0.16 10.68
C LEU A 30 7.57 0.44 9.54
N LEU A 31 6.76 1.47 9.84
CA LEU A 31 5.97 2.15 8.81
C LEU A 31 6.85 2.89 7.80
N HIS A 32 7.88 3.61 8.26
CA HIS A 32 8.84 4.27 7.37
C HIS A 32 9.70 3.29 6.58
N PHE A 33 9.94 2.10 7.13
CA PHE A 33 10.67 1.04 6.43
C PHE A 33 9.91 0.55 5.20
N ASN A 34 8.58 0.45 5.25
CA ASN A 34 7.76 0.08 4.10
C ASN A 34 7.61 1.24 3.10
N GLU A 35 7.72 2.48 3.57
CA GLU A 35 7.61 3.68 2.74
C GLU A 35 8.73 3.76 1.69
N LEU A 36 9.98 3.49 2.06
CA LEU A 36 11.13 3.64 1.16
C LEU A 36 11.11 2.65 -0.03
N PRO A 37 10.95 1.32 0.16
CA PRO A 37 10.82 0.37 -0.94
C PRO A 37 9.61 0.67 -1.82
N PHE A 38 8.46 0.99 -1.21
CA PHE A 38 7.26 1.36 -1.96
C PHE A 38 7.52 2.58 -2.85
N ARG A 39 8.19 3.61 -2.32
CA ARG A 39 8.55 4.80 -3.10
C ARG A 39 9.46 4.46 -4.28
N HIS A 40 10.44 3.58 -4.10
CA HIS A 40 11.32 3.17 -5.18
C HIS A 40 10.58 2.40 -6.28
N ILE A 41 9.71 1.46 -5.89
CA ILE A 41 8.87 0.71 -6.83
C ILE A 41 7.93 1.67 -7.58
N PHE A 42 7.27 2.57 -6.85
CA PHE A 42 6.34 3.53 -7.46
C PHE A 42 7.04 4.51 -8.40
N GLN A 43 8.26 4.95 -8.08
CA GLN A 43 9.07 5.77 -8.97
C GLN A 43 9.49 5.03 -10.25
N HIS A 44 9.67 3.71 -10.17
CA HIS A 44 9.93 2.89 -11.35
C HIS A 44 8.70 2.76 -12.25
N ILE A 45 7.52 2.59 -11.64
CA ILE A 45 6.24 2.38 -12.32
C ILE A 45 5.66 3.66 -12.92
N ASP A 46 5.66 4.76 -12.16
CA ASP A 46 5.01 6.04 -12.52
C ASP A 46 6.02 7.11 -12.95
N GLY A 47 7.32 6.86 -12.77
CA GLY A 47 8.38 7.83 -13.02
C GLY A 47 8.67 8.73 -11.81
N GLN A 48 9.63 9.65 -11.99
CA GLN A 48 10.02 10.56 -10.92
C GLN A 48 8.92 11.57 -10.59
N THR A 49 8.74 11.86 -9.31
CA THR A 49 7.84 12.92 -8.81
C THR A 49 8.46 14.30 -9.07
N ALA A 50 7.69 15.27 -9.58
CA ALA A 50 8.16 16.65 -9.84
C ALA A 50 8.43 17.43 -8.55
N GLY A 51 7.90 16.95 -7.42
CA GLY A 51 8.09 17.55 -6.11
C GLY A 51 7.48 16.69 -5.00
N PRO A 52 7.51 17.17 -3.74
CA PRO A 52 7.03 16.40 -2.59
C PRO A 52 5.53 16.08 -2.61
N LYS A 53 4.75 16.73 -3.49
CA LYS A 53 3.29 16.70 -3.51
C LYS A 53 2.69 16.43 -4.90
N SER A 54 3.47 15.98 -5.87
CA SER A 54 2.96 15.77 -7.23
C SER A 54 3.53 14.53 -7.88
N PHE A 55 2.61 13.69 -8.35
CA PHE A 55 2.90 12.62 -9.29
C PHE A 55 2.94 13.20 -10.71
N ILE A 56 3.92 12.80 -11.52
CA ILE A 56 4.00 13.21 -12.93
C ILE A 56 3.31 12.17 -13.82
N GLY A 57 3.48 10.90 -13.48
CA GLY A 57 3.06 9.81 -14.34
C GLY A 57 1.55 9.61 -14.38
N PRO A 58 1.10 8.84 -15.39
CA PRO A 58 -0.31 8.61 -15.64
C PRO A 58 -0.98 7.82 -14.51
N ILE A 59 -0.25 6.97 -13.80
CA ILE A 59 -0.79 6.15 -12.70
C ILE A 59 -1.01 7.04 -11.49
N GLY A 60 -0.01 7.81 -11.09
CA GLY A 60 -0.11 8.70 -9.93
C GLY A 60 -1.15 9.81 -10.11
N LYS A 61 -1.42 10.26 -11.34
CA LYS A 61 -2.56 11.14 -11.65
C LYS A 61 -3.91 10.45 -11.49
N GLN A 62 -4.03 9.18 -11.86
CA GLN A 62 -5.28 8.43 -11.66
C GLN A 62 -5.54 8.14 -10.17
N LEU A 63 -4.48 7.99 -9.37
CA LEU A 63 -4.61 7.79 -7.93
C LEU A 63 -5.36 8.92 -7.23
N THR A 64 -5.42 10.15 -7.75
CA THR A 64 -6.14 11.23 -7.09
C THR A 64 -7.66 11.06 -7.12
N CYS A 65 -8.18 10.34 -8.13
CA CYS A 65 -9.62 10.22 -8.40
C CYS A 65 -10.10 8.75 -8.40
N CYS A 66 -9.26 7.81 -7.97
CA CYS A 66 -9.56 6.38 -8.06
C CYS A 66 -10.83 5.97 -7.29
N GLU A 67 -11.21 6.73 -6.26
CA GLU A 67 -12.45 6.48 -5.51
C GLU A 67 -13.73 6.68 -6.31
N LYS A 68 -13.67 7.43 -7.42
CA LYS A 68 -14.81 7.71 -8.30
C LYS A 68 -14.97 6.69 -9.43
N LEU A 69 -13.98 5.81 -9.59
CA LEU A 69 -13.99 4.83 -10.68
C LEU A 69 -14.84 3.63 -10.28
N PRO A 70 -15.69 3.12 -11.20
CA PRO A 70 -16.43 1.90 -10.95
C PRO A 70 -15.47 0.71 -10.82
N VAL A 71 -15.87 -0.30 -10.07
CA VAL A 71 -15.22 -1.61 -10.13
C VAL A 71 -15.65 -2.27 -11.45
N VAL A 72 -14.68 -2.87 -12.15
CA VAL A 72 -14.87 -3.55 -13.43
C VAL A 72 -14.34 -4.97 -13.33
N ASP A 73 -14.50 -5.78 -14.38
CA ASP A 73 -13.84 -7.08 -14.43
C ASP A 73 -12.31 -6.89 -14.48
N TYR A 74 -11.58 -7.57 -13.59
CA TYR A 74 -10.12 -7.51 -13.49
C TYR A 74 -9.51 -8.92 -13.37
N GLU A 75 -8.22 -9.03 -13.69
CA GLU A 75 -7.49 -10.29 -13.55
C GLU A 75 -7.11 -10.52 -12.06
N PRO A 76 -7.40 -11.69 -11.46
CA PRO A 76 -6.98 -11.98 -10.10
C PRO A 76 -5.45 -12.10 -10.01
N ILE A 77 -4.86 -11.64 -8.90
CA ILE A 77 -3.42 -11.79 -8.63
C ILE A 77 -3.23 -12.88 -7.59
N ASP A 78 -2.47 -13.93 -7.92
CA ASP A 78 -2.11 -14.99 -6.97
C ASP A 78 -1.18 -14.43 -5.89
N CYS A 79 -1.68 -14.37 -4.65
CA CYS A 79 -0.96 -13.84 -3.51
C CYS A 79 -1.37 -14.57 -2.23
N SER A 80 -0.37 -15.00 -1.44
CA SER A 80 -0.62 -15.58 -0.12
C SER A 80 -0.90 -14.48 0.90
N ILE A 81 -2.17 -14.24 1.21
CA ILE A 81 -2.59 -13.33 2.28
C ILE A 81 -2.44 -14.03 3.64
N PRO A 82 -1.69 -13.45 4.60
CA PRO A 82 -1.56 -14.04 5.93
C PRO A 82 -2.87 -13.96 6.71
N ASP A 83 -3.14 -14.98 7.53
CA ASP A 83 -4.24 -14.96 8.49
C ASP A 83 -3.91 -13.98 9.64
N ILE A 84 -4.63 -12.86 9.69
CA ILE A 84 -4.42 -11.77 10.66
C ILE A 84 -5.74 -11.53 11.39
N ASP A 85 -5.68 -11.47 12.72
CA ASP A 85 -6.82 -11.06 13.54
C ASP A 85 -7.22 -9.61 13.22
N ARG A 86 -8.38 -9.47 12.57
CA ARG A 86 -9.00 -8.22 12.13
C ARG A 86 -9.24 -7.24 13.27
N ASN A 87 -9.44 -7.74 14.50
CA ASN A 87 -9.66 -6.89 15.67
C ASN A 87 -8.41 -6.08 16.08
N LEU A 88 -7.22 -6.50 15.62
CA LEU A 88 -5.96 -5.81 15.88
C LEU A 88 -5.65 -4.75 14.81
N LEU A 89 -6.46 -4.64 13.77
CA LEU A 89 -6.21 -3.76 12.63
C LEU A 89 -6.91 -2.41 12.79
N SER A 90 -6.21 -1.34 12.41
CA SER A 90 -6.86 -0.05 12.15
C SER A 90 -7.77 -0.14 10.93
N LYS A 91 -8.73 0.78 10.80
CA LYS A 91 -9.61 0.86 9.62
C LYS A 91 -8.85 0.90 8.29
N ASP A 92 -7.71 1.60 8.26
CA ASP A 92 -6.86 1.67 7.07
C ASP A 92 -6.22 0.33 6.75
N GLN A 93 -5.69 -0.38 7.74
CA GLN A 93 -5.10 -1.70 7.53
C GLN A 93 -6.15 -2.73 7.15
N GLN A 94 -7.34 -2.66 7.74
CA GLN A 94 -8.46 -3.53 7.40
C GLN A 94 -8.87 -3.36 5.94
N TYR A 95 -8.98 -2.11 5.45
CA TYR A 95 -9.25 -1.86 4.05
C TYR A 95 -8.19 -2.47 3.13
N LEU A 96 -6.90 -2.32 3.49
CA LEU A 96 -5.81 -2.89 2.70
C LEU A 96 -5.92 -4.43 2.63
N LEU A 97 -6.25 -5.08 3.75
CA LEU A 97 -6.45 -6.52 3.80
C LEU A 97 -7.64 -6.94 2.92
N ASP A 98 -8.81 -6.32 3.12
CA ASP A 98 -10.05 -6.65 2.41
C ASP A 98 -9.88 -6.52 0.89
N ILE A 99 -9.24 -5.45 0.41
CA ILE A 99 -9.02 -5.25 -1.03
C ILE A 99 -7.99 -6.20 -1.62
N SER A 100 -6.98 -6.60 -0.83
CA SER A 100 -5.99 -7.59 -1.26
C SER A 100 -6.63 -8.98 -1.40
N GLU A 101 -7.50 -9.35 -0.46
CA GLU A 101 -8.30 -10.58 -0.54
C GLU A 101 -9.24 -10.56 -1.75
N ALA A 102 -9.94 -9.44 -1.98
CA ALA A 102 -10.81 -9.28 -3.14
C ALA A 102 -10.06 -9.49 -4.47
N ILE A 103 -8.89 -8.88 -4.61
CA ILE A 103 -8.02 -9.04 -5.79
C ILE A 103 -7.58 -10.49 -5.95
N THR A 104 -7.18 -11.14 -4.85
CA THR A 104 -6.72 -12.54 -4.88
C THR A 104 -7.85 -13.50 -5.28
N LEU A 105 -9.07 -13.24 -4.81
CA LEU A 105 -10.25 -14.04 -5.12
C LEU A 105 -10.90 -13.69 -6.47
N GLY A 106 -10.51 -12.57 -7.08
CA GLY A 106 -11.13 -12.07 -8.31
C GLY A 106 -12.53 -11.50 -8.13
N ASN A 107 -12.92 -11.17 -6.90
CA ASN A 107 -14.26 -10.67 -6.59
C ASN A 107 -14.21 -9.57 -5.54
N CYS A 108 -14.69 -8.37 -5.89
CA CYS A 108 -14.78 -7.24 -4.98
C CYS A 108 -16.24 -7.01 -4.56
N PRO A 109 -16.59 -7.21 -3.26
CA PRO A 109 -17.91 -6.89 -2.74
C PRO A 109 -18.31 -5.43 -2.95
N GLU A 110 -19.59 -5.17 -3.18
CA GLU A 110 -20.11 -3.82 -3.41
C GLU A 110 -19.88 -2.88 -2.21
N ASP A 111 -19.99 -3.39 -0.97
CA ASP A 111 -19.71 -2.60 0.23
C ASP A 111 -18.24 -2.17 0.28
N LEU A 112 -17.31 -3.03 -0.14
CA LEU A 112 -15.87 -2.72 -0.23
C LEU A 112 -15.58 -1.74 -1.37
N ALA A 113 -16.23 -1.91 -2.52
CA ALA A 113 -16.09 -1.04 -3.69
C ALA A 113 -16.46 0.43 -3.39
N ASN A 114 -17.46 0.62 -2.54
CA ASN A 114 -17.99 1.92 -2.14
C ASN A 114 -17.25 2.58 -0.97
N ARG A 115 -16.30 1.89 -0.33
CA ARG A 115 -15.50 2.48 0.77
C ARG A 115 -14.49 3.48 0.22
N ASP A 116 -14.43 4.66 0.84
CA ASP A 116 -13.41 5.67 0.55
C ASP A 116 -12.03 5.19 1.04
N PRO A 117 -11.01 5.06 0.17
CA PRO A 117 -9.65 4.70 0.57
C PRO A 117 -8.95 5.80 1.39
N GLY A 118 -9.54 6.99 1.49
CA GLY A 118 -9.06 8.18 2.18
C GLY A 118 -8.27 9.12 1.25
N PRO A 119 -7.98 10.36 1.68
CA PRO A 119 -7.25 11.34 0.88
C PRO A 119 -5.79 10.94 0.66
N LEU A 120 -5.30 11.11 -0.57
CA LEU A 120 -3.94 10.75 -0.95
C LEU A 120 -2.90 11.63 -0.27
N PHE A 121 -2.02 11.01 0.53
CA PHE A 121 -0.86 11.67 1.14
C PHE A 121 0.43 11.01 0.69
N HIS A 122 1.32 11.77 0.05
CA HIS A 122 2.57 11.24 -0.53
C HIS A 122 3.54 10.63 0.50
N SER A 123 3.48 11.08 1.76
CA SER A 123 4.30 10.54 2.85
C SER A 123 3.68 9.33 3.54
N ARG A 124 2.46 8.93 3.16
CA ARG A 124 1.74 7.79 3.76
C ARG A 124 1.62 6.68 2.73
N TRP A 125 2.63 5.81 2.70
CA TRP A 125 2.69 4.67 1.78
C TRP A 125 1.41 3.82 1.82
N LEU A 126 0.82 3.64 3.00
CA LEU A 126 -0.38 2.81 3.16
C LEU A 126 -1.55 3.38 2.36
N THR A 127 -1.74 4.71 2.36
CA THR A 127 -2.81 5.35 1.61
C THR A 127 -2.57 5.25 0.10
N ALA A 128 -1.32 5.44 -0.33
CA ALA A 128 -0.94 5.27 -1.73
C ALA A 128 -1.16 3.82 -2.20
N ALA A 129 -0.72 2.83 -1.42
CA ALA A 129 -0.90 1.41 -1.72
C ALA A 129 -2.38 1.02 -1.85
N LYS A 130 -3.22 1.41 -0.89
CA LYS A 130 -4.68 1.16 -0.97
C LYS A 130 -5.32 1.76 -2.22
N ARG A 131 -4.92 2.99 -2.59
CA ARG A 131 -5.41 3.66 -3.80
C ARG A 131 -4.92 2.97 -5.08
N VAL A 132 -3.70 2.42 -5.09
CA VAL A 132 -3.20 1.60 -6.22
C VAL A 132 -4.04 0.34 -6.39
N LEU A 133 -4.33 -0.39 -5.31
CA LEU A 133 -5.18 -1.57 -5.37
C LEU A 133 -6.62 -1.22 -5.77
N ARG A 134 -7.16 -0.09 -5.28
CA ARG A 134 -8.47 0.43 -5.70
C ARG A 134 -8.49 0.76 -7.19
N LEU A 135 -7.42 1.33 -7.71
CA LEU A 135 -7.26 1.62 -9.13
C LEU A 135 -7.17 0.33 -9.96
N TYR A 136 -6.46 -0.69 -9.49
CA TYR A 136 -6.33 -1.98 -10.17
C TYR A 136 -7.69 -2.62 -10.45
N ILE A 137 -8.55 -2.72 -9.42
CA ILE A 137 -9.91 -3.28 -9.58
C ILE A 137 -10.86 -2.36 -10.36
N SER A 138 -10.42 -1.16 -10.73
CA SER A 138 -11.20 -0.20 -11.55
C SER A 138 -10.74 -0.16 -13.00
N SER A 139 -9.82 -1.04 -13.39
CA SER A 139 -9.25 -1.07 -14.73
C SER A 139 -9.27 -2.50 -15.25
N SER A 140 -9.94 -2.71 -16.39
CA SER A 140 -10.02 -4.03 -17.03
C SER A 140 -8.74 -4.41 -17.78
N ASP A 141 -7.95 -3.40 -18.16
CA ASP A 141 -6.59 -3.58 -18.66
C ASP A 141 -5.67 -2.64 -17.88
N PRO A 142 -5.31 -3.01 -16.63
CA PRO A 142 -4.36 -2.22 -15.87
C PRO A 142 -3.06 -2.17 -16.66
N SER A 143 -2.47 -0.97 -16.79
CA SER A 143 -1.25 -0.78 -17.57
C SER A 143 -0.23 -1.86 -17.21
N GLY A 144 0.59 -2.34 -18.16
CA GLY A 144 1.55 -3.43 -17.89
C GLY A 144 2.48 -3.20 -16.69
N ASN A 145 2.64 -1.96 -16.22
CA ASN A 145 3.41 -1.62 -15.02
C ASN A 145 2.65 -1.83 -13.68
N LEU A 146 1.34 -2.10 -13.72
CA LEU A 146 0.48 -2.41 -12.57
C LEU A 146 0.16 -3.91 -12.45
N LYS A 147 0.46 -4.70 -13.48
CA LYS A 147 0.32 -6.17 -13.46
C LYS A 147 1.56 -6.83 -12.85
#